data_AF-A0A433A2N7-F1
#
_entry.id   AF-A0A433A2N7-F1
#
_cell.length_a   1.000
_cell.length_b   1.000
_cell.length_c   1.000
_cell.angle_alpha   90.00
_cell.angle_beta   90.00
_cell.angle_gamma   90.00
#
_symmetry.space_group_name_H-M   'P 1'
#
loop_
_entity.id
_entity.type
_entity.pdbx_description
1 polymer ?
#
loop_
_entity_poly.entity_id
_entity_poly.type
_entity_poly.pdbx_seq_one_letter_code
_entity_poly.pdbx_strand_id
1 'polypeptide(L)'
;MCDSRIYEYLLPTYVFLPPSTPVVPAEPSETLPKSTPEEMEEKRRYRIPTDTLNTVKMAFKTYEGTYNYHNFTIGKDPKEKTCQRYIMSFDVDEPKMIQNTEWLSLKVHGQAFMLHQIRKMVGLVVIVVRSGTPLTLIPHTFEHAKINIPKAPGIGLLLEQASEDRTHDFHCLLSLTS
;
A
#
# COMPACT_ATOMS: atom_id res chain seq x y z
N MET A 1 -22.88 7.34 9.02
CA MET A 1 -22.22 6.05 8.70
C MET A 1 -21.22 6.37 7.61
N CYS A 2 -19.95 6.00 7.79
CA CYS A 2 -18.89 6.34 6.85
C CYS A 2 -18.80 5.28 5.74
N ASP A 3 -19.08 5.68 4.50
CA ASP A 3 -19.22 4.75 3.35
C ASP A 3 -17.88 4.44 2.68
N SER A 4 -16.86 5.26 2.90
CA SER A 4 -15.52 5.04 2.39
C SER A 4 -14.45 5.82 3.13
N ARG A 5 -13.19 5.42 2.98
CA ARG A 5 -12.04 6.06 3.60
C ARG A 5 -10.94 6.28 2.58
N ILE A 6 -10.23 7.39 2.74
CA ILE A 6 -9.07 7.74 1.93
C ILE A 6 -7.85 7.78 2.86
N TYR A 7 -6.84 6.99 2.51
CA TYR A 7 -5.54 7.01 3.18
C TYR A 7 -4.48 7.50 2.22
N GLU A 8 -3.54 8.27 2.76
CA GLU A 8 -2.31 8.64 2.08
C GLU A 8 -1.14 7.86 2.73
N TYR A 9 -0.30 7.26 1.91
CA TYR A 9 0.92 6.61 2.36
C TYR A 9 2.13 7.27 1.69
N LEU A 10 2.95 7.95 2.49
CA LEU A 10 4.21 8.53 2.04
C LEU A 10 5.35 7.53 2.25
N LEU A 11 6.07 7.21 1.18
CA LEU A 11 7.28 6.39 1.25
C LEU A 11 8.42 7.03 0.47
N PRO A 12 9.67 6.95 0.98
CA PRO A 12 10.80 7.45 0.24
C PRO A 12 11.09 6.52 -0.95
N THR A 13 11.45 7.08 -2.10
CA THR A 13 11.58 6.29 -3.33
C THR A 13 12.74 5.28 -3.29
N TYR A 14 13.74 5.51 -2.45
CA TYR A 14 14.88 4.60 -2.26
C TYR A 14 14.49 3.20 -1.75
N VAL A 15 13.25 2.98 -1.31
CA VAL A 15 12.72 1.63 -0.99
C VAL A 15 12.69 0.70 -2.22
N PHE A 16 12.66 1.27 -3.42
CA PHE A 16 12.67 0.53 -4.68
C PHE A 16 14.09 0.28 -5.23
N LEU A 17 15.13 0.77 -4.55
CA LEU A 17 16.51 0.41 -4.90
C LEU A 17 16.65 -1.11 -4.92
N PRO A 18 17.28 -1.71 -5.95
CA PRO A 18 17.67 -3.12 -5.90
C PRO A 18 18.67 -3.36 -4.74
N PRO A 19 18.78 -4.58 -4.21
CA PRO A 19 19.85 -4.93 -3.29
C PRO A 19 21.23 -4.81 -3.97
N SER A 20 22.16 -4.07 -3.36
CA SER A 20 23.52 -3.87 -3.88
C SER A 20 24.39 -5.14 -3.84
N THR A 21 23.99 -6.14 -3.06
CA THR A 21 24.64 -7.46 -2.98
C THR A 21 23.60 -8.57 -3.01
N PRO A 22 23.88 -9.73 -3.65
CA PRO A 22 23.05 -10.90 -3.50
C PRO A 22 22.98 -11.25 -2.02
N VAL A 23 21.76 -11.31 -1.48
CA VAL A 23 21.50 -11.62 -0.09
C VAL A 23 21.99 -13.05 0.16
N VAL A 24 23.18 -13.18 0.74
CA VAL A 24 23.61 -14.43 1.37
C VAL A 24 22.54 -14.75 2.42
N PRO A 25 22.05 -16.00 2.55
CA PRO A 25 21.04 -16.34 3.55
C PRO A 25 21.58 -15.94 4.93
N ALA A 26 21.10 -14.81 5.44
CA ALA A 26 21.51 -14.33 6.74
C ALA A 26 20.88 -15.24 7.78
N GLU A 27 21.70 -15.74 8.71
CA GLU A 27 21.24 -16.32 9.97
C GLU A 27 20.16 -15.39 10.58
N PRO A 28 19.08 -15.93 11.17
CA PRO A 28 17.97 -15.15 11.71
C PRO A 28 18.42 -14.30 12.91
N SER A 29 19.01 -13.15 12.62
CA SER A 29 19.32 -12.09 13.56
C SER A 29 18.10 -11.16 13.64
N GLU A 30 17.46 -11.09 14.81
CA GLU A 30 16.27 -10.27 15.09
C GLU A 30 16.50 -8.75 14.92
N THR A 31 17.75 -8.32 14.77
CA THR A 31 18.10 -6.93 14.49
C THR A 31 18.39 -6.73 13.01
N LEU A 32 17.52 -5.96 12.35
CA LEU A 32 17.80 -5.42 11.01
C LEU A 32 19.16 -4.68 11.07
N PRO A 33 20.10 -4.95 10.16
CA PRO A 33 21.34 -4.20 10.10
C PRO A 33 21.01 -2.72 9.91
N LYS A 34 21.46 -1.88 10.85
CA LYS A 34 21.29 -0.43 10.75
C LYS A 34 22.18 0.05 9.61
N SER A 35 21.59 0.73 8.63
CA SER A 35 22.37 1.30 7.52
C SER A 35 23.44 2.25 8.04
N THR A 36 24.63 2.19 7.43
CA THR A 36 25.70 3.13 7.75
C THR A 36 25.30 4.55 7.34
N PRO A 37 25.93 5.60 7.92
CA PRO A 37 25.68 6.97 7.50
C PRO A 37 25.91 7.18 5.98
N GLU A 38 26.91 6.52 5.39
CA GLU A 38 27.19 6.60 3.95
C GLU A 38 26.07 5.96 3.11
N GLU A 39 25.62 4.76 3.47
CA GLU A 39 24.49 4.08 2.81
C GLU A 39 23.20 4.92 2.86
N MET A 40 22.97 5.58 4.00
CA MET A 40 21.83 6.48 4.16
C MET A 40 21.94 7.72 3.27
N GLU A 41 23.15 8.19 2.99
CA GLU A 41 23.36 9.31 2.09
C GLU A 41 23.15 8.92 0.62
N GLU A 42 23.62 7.75 0.21
CA GLU A 42 23.31 7.18 -1.11
C GLU A 42 21.81 7.02 -1.32
N LYS A 43 21.09 6.50 -0.32
CA LYS A 43 19.63 6.40 -0.34
C LYS A 43 18.97 7.76 -0.50
N ARG A 44 19.46 8.82 0.15
CA ARG A 44 18.93 10.18 -0.02
C ARG A 44 19.16 10.74 -1.43
N ARG A 45 20.25 10.35 -2.11
CA ARG A 45 20.55 10.77 -3.49
C ARG A 45 19.74 10.02 -4.55
N TYR A 46 19.18 8.86 -4.22
CA TYR A 46 18.39 8.07 -5.18
C TYR A 46 17.18 8.85 -5.71
N ARG A 47 16.95 8.71 -7.02
CA ARG A 47 15.75 9.19 -7.71
C ARG A 47 15.14 8.01 -8.48
N ILE A 48 13.83 7.82 -8.36
CA ILE A 48 13.15 6.70 -9.02
C ILE A 48 13.20 6.88 -10.54
N PRO A 49 13.70 5.89 -11.29
CA PRO A 49 13.62 5.91 -12.76
C PRO A 49 12.17 5.87 -13.21
N THR A 50 11.87 6.54 -14.34
CA THR A 50 10.50 6.61 -14.90
C THR A 50 9.91 5.22 -15.16
N ASP A 51 10.69 4.27 -15.66
CA ASP A 51 10.23 2.90 -15.91
C ASP A 51 9.84 2.17 -14.61
N THR A 52 10.62 2.37 -13.55
CA THR A 52 10.30 1.86 -12.21
C THR A 52 9.04 2.51 -11.66
N LEU A 53 8.89 3.83 -11.80
CA LEU A 53 7.69 4.55 -11.38
C LEU A 53 6.44 4.05 -12.13
N ASN A 54 6.54 3.82 -13.43
CA ASN A 54 5.46 3.27 -14.24
C ASN A 54 5.08 1.85 -13.78
N THR A 55 6.09 1.03 -13.46
CA THR A 55 5.87 -0.31 -12.89
C THR A 55 5.15 -0.24 -11.55
N VAL A 56 5.55 0.69 -10.67
CA VAL A 56 4.89 0.94 -9.38
C VAL A 56 3.43 1.38 -9.57
N LYS A 57 3.17 2.32 -10.49
CA LYS A 57 1.83 2.77 -10.86
C LYS A 57 0.95 1.61 -11.32
N MET A 58 1.46 0.78 -12.25
CA MET A 58 0.75 -0.41 -12.75
C MET A 58 0.49 -1.41 -11.62
N ALA A 59 1.47 -1.67 -10.76
CA ALA A 59 1.35 -2.60 -9.65
C ALA A 59 0.24 -2.18 -8.66
N PHE A 60 0.18 -0.91 -8.27
CA PHE A 60 -0.86 -0.43 -7.37
C PHE A 60 -2.25 -0.43 -8.00
N LYS A 61 -2.37 -0.18 -9.31
CA LYS A 61 -3.65 -0.29 -10.01
C LYS A 61 -4.25 -1.69 -10.02
N THR A 62 -3.45 -2.75 -9.87
CA THR A 62 -3.98 -4.12 -9.77
C THR A 62 -4.88 -4.35 -8.54
N TYR A 63 -4.82 -3.48 -7.53
CA TYR A 63 -5.67 -3.59 -6.34
C TYR A 63 -7.10 -3.08 -6.55
N GLU A 64 -7.35 -2.31 -7.62
CA GLU A 64 -8.67 -1.71 -7.89
C GLU A 64 -9.71 -2.77 -8.24
N GLY A 65 -10.91 -2.61 -7.69
CA GLY A 65 -11.98 -3.59 -7.76
C GLY A 65 -12.20 -4.34 -6.45
N THR A 66 -12.99 -5.41 -6.55
CA THR A 66 -13.43 -6.21 -5.39
C THR A 66 -12.70 -7.54 -5.36
N TYR A 67 -11.88 -7.75 -4.32
CA TYR A 67 -11.09 -8.98 -4.16
C TYR A 67 -11.11 -9.49 -2.73
N ASN A 68 -10.61 -10.72 -2.55
CA ASN A 68 -10.47 -11.37 -1.26
C ASN A 68 -9.10 -11.06 -0.66
N TYR A 69 -9.06 -10.14 0.30
CA TYR A 69 -7.83 -9.63 0.91
C TYR A 69 -7.32 -10.48 2.10
N HIS A 70 -7.66 -11.77 2.18
CA HIS A 70 -7.27 -12.65 3.28
C HIS A 70 -5.74 -12.74 3.54
N ASN A 71 -4.89 -12.59 2.52
CA ASN A 71 -3.42 -12.54 2.67
C ASN A 71 -2.90 -11.18 3.18
N PHE A 72 -3.72 -10.14 3.04
CA PHE A 72 -3.41 -8.77 3.45
C PHE A 72 -3.85 -8.47 4.89
N THR A 73 -4.20 -9.48 5.68
CA THR A 73 -4.45 -9.31 7.10
C THR A 73 -3.86 -10.48 7.91
N ILE A 74 -4.19 -10.57 9.20
CA ILE A 74 -3.70 -11.60 10.11
C ILE A 74 -4.87 -12.53 10.46
N GLY A 75 -4.60 -13.84 10.52
CA GLY A 75 -5.54 -14.82 11.09
C GLY A 75 -6.81 -15.10 10.28
N LYS A 76 -6.80 -14.85 8.96
CA LYS A 76 -7.96 -15.07 8.08
C LYS A 76 -7.77 -16.25 7.14
N ASP A 77 -8.78 -17.08 6.96
CA ASP A 77 -8.76 -18.18 5.99
C ASP A 77 -9.12 -17.69 4.57
N PRO A 78 -8.53 -18.25 3.49
CA PRO A 78 -8.86 -17.87 2.12
C PRO A 78 -10.32 -18.06 1.73
N LYS A 79 -11.06 -18.94 2.39
CA LYS A 79 -12.49 -19.21 2.12
C LYS A 79 -13.44 -18.25 2.83
N GLU A 80 -12.94 -17.41 3.75
CA GLU A 80 -13.77 -16.47 4.47
C GLU A 80 -14.24 -15.31 3.58
N LYS A 81 -15.57 -15.25 3.34
CA LYS A 81 -16.20 -14.14 2.61
C LYS A 81 -16.05 -12.78 3.30
N THR A 82 -15.74 -12.77 4.60
CA THR A 82 -15.56 -11.53 5.39
C THR A 82 -14.32 -10.72 4.99
N CYS A 83 -13.44 -11.29 4.15
CA CYS A 83 -12.22 -10.64 3.65
C CYS A 83 -12.41 -9.91 2.32
N GLN A 84 -13.61 -9.91 1.74
CA GLN A 84 -13.91 -9.14 0.53
C GLN A 84 -13.78 -7.65 0.80
N ARG A 85 -12.98 -6.94 0.01
CA ARG A 85 -12.84 -5.49 0.09
C ARG A 85 -12.89 -4.89 -1.31
N TYR A 86 -13.44 -3.69 -1.36
CA TYR A 86 -13.55 -2.90 -2.58
C TYR A 86 -12.61 -1.71 -2.49
N ILE A 87 -11.62 -1.67 -3.39
CA ILE A 87 -10.75 -0.52 -3.60
C ILE A 87 -11.30 0.24 -4.81
N MET A 88 -11.70 1.48 -4.55
CA MET A 88 -12.29 2.39 -5.53
C MET A 88 -11.22 3.01 -6.42
N SER A 89 -10.14 3.49 -5.81
CA SER A 89 -8.96 3.94 -6.52
C SER A 89 -7.68 3.70 -5.72
N PHE A 90 -6.58 3.50 -6.44
CA PHE A 90 -5.24 3.52 -5.88
C PHE A 90 -4.32 4.34 -6.79
N ASP A 91 -4.04 5.57 -6.39
CA ASP A 91 -3.30 6.55 -7.17
C ASP A 91 -1.88 6.74 -6.60
N VAL A 92 -0.94 6.97 -7.51
CA VAL A 92 0.47 7.19 -7.20
C VAL A 92 0.87 8.52 -7.84
N ASP A 93 1.15 9.51 -6.99
CA ASP A 93 1.55 10.85 -7.42
C ASP A 93 2.94 10.86 -8.07
N GLU A 94 3.29 11.96 -8.73
CA GLU A 94 4.67 12.23 -9.11
C GLU A 94 5.58 12.39 -7.88
N PRO A 95 6.87 11.99 -7.97
CA PRO A 95 7.81 12.12 -6.86
C PRO A 95 8.00 13.58 -6.39
N LYS A 96 8.09 13.79 -5.08
CA LYS A 96 8.25 15.11 -4.44
C LYS A 96 9.54 15.15 -3.62
N MET A 97 10.28 16.26 -3.71
CA MET A 97 11.50 16.47 -2.92
C MET A 97 11.17 17.06 -1.54
N ILE A 98 11.54 16.36 -0.47
CA ILE A 98 11.39 16.82 0.93
C ILE A 98 12.70 16.55 1.66
N GLN A 99 13.33 17.60 2.21
CA GLN A 99 14.59 17.50 2.97
C GLN A 99 15.67 16.69 2.23
N ASN A 100 15.89 17.01 0.95
CA ASN A 100 16.84 16.34 0.05
C ASN A 100 16.59 14.83 -0.17
N THR A 101 15.43 14.33 0.23
CA THR A 101 14.97 12.96 -0.03
C THR A 101 13.80 13.01 -1.01
N GLU A 102 13.76 12.10 -1.97
CA GLU A 102 12.64 11.97 -2.87
C GLU A 102 11.57 11.05 -2.27
N TRP A 103 10.33 11.52 -2.24
CA TRP A 103 9.18 10.85 -1.65
C TRP A 103 8.10 10.61 -2.68
N LEU A 104 7.38 9.51 -2.51
CA LEU A 104 6.22 9.14 -3.31
C LEU A 104 4.99 9.15 -2.43
N SER A 105 3.91 9.78 -2.91
CA SER A 105 2.60 9.73 -2.25
C SER A 105 1.71 8.69 -2.91
N LEU A 106 1.14 7.82 -2.09
CA LEU A 106 0.22 6.78 -2.47
C LEU A 106 -1.14 7.09 -1.88
N LYS A 107 -2.14 7.38 -2.71
CA LYS A 107 -3.50 7.67 -2.25
C LYS A 107 -4.40 6.48 -2.55
N VAL A 108 -4.97 5.88 -1.51
CA VAL A 108 -5.89 4.75 -1.64
C VAL A 108 -7.27 5.12 -1.12
N HIS A 109 -8.27 4.95 -1.98
CA HIS A 109 -9.68 5.13 -1.68
C HIS A 109 -10.36 3.76 -1.67
N GLY A 110 -10.97 3.40 -0.54
CA GLY A 110 -11.66 2.12 -0.41
C GLY A 110 -12.86 2.21 0.51
N GLN A 111 -13.80 1.29 0.31
CA GLN A 111 -15.02 1.22 1.11
C GLN A 111 -14.71 0.94 2.60
N ALA A 112 -13.80 -0.02 2.84
CA ALA A 112 -13.30 -0.35 4.16
C ALA A 112 -11.93 -1.01 4.05
N PHE A 113 -11.17 -1.01 5.15
CA PHE A 113 -9.85 -1.66 5.22
C PHE A 113 -9.76 -2.57 6.44
N MET A 114 -9.13 -3.73 6.27
CA MET A 114 -8.77 -4.64 7.37
C MET A 114 -7.51 -4.19 8.09
N LEU A 115 -7.28 -4.75 9.28
CA LEU A 115 -6.05 -4.53 10.03
C LEU A 115 -4.83 -4.88 9.17
N HIS A 116 -3.89 -3.92 9.08
CA HIS A 116 -2.64 -3.96 8.31
C HIS A 116 -2.79 -4.06 6.78
N GLN A 117 -3.99 -3.99 6.21
CA GLN A 117 -4.22 -4.20 4.77
C GLN A 117 -3.34 -3.31 3.89
N ILE A 118 -3.41 -2.00 4.08
CA ILE A 118 -2.64 -1.03 3.29
C ILE A 118 -1.13 -1.27 3.42
N ARG A 119 -0.64 -1.53 4.65
CA ARG A 119 0.78 -1.80 4.90
C ARG A 119 1.28 -3.07 4.22
N LYS A 120 0.43 -4.10 4.11
CA LYS A 120 0.75 -5.32 3.36
C LYS A 120 0.66 -5.09 1.85
N MET A 121 -0.31 -4.30 1.36
CA MET A 121 -0.40 -3.93 -0.06
C MET A 121 0.86 -3.21 -0.53
N VAL A 122 1.29 -2.19 0.22
CA VAL A 122 2.53 -1.45 -0.04
C VAL A 122 3.75 -2.37 0.08
N GLY A 123 3.82 -3.21 1.12
CA GLY A 123 4.93 -4.14 1.33
C GLY A 123 5.12 -5.13 0.18
N LEU A 124 4.02 -5.67 -0.36
CA LEU A 124 4.07 -6.58 -1.50
C LEU A 124 4.60 -5.87 -2.75
N VAL A 125 4.07 -4.69 -3.09
CA VAL A 125 4.51 -3.94 -4.28
C VAL A 125 5.99 -3.59 -4.20
N VAL A 126 6.46 -3.13 -3.03
CA VAL A 126 7.89 -2.84 -2.82
C VAL A 126 8.74 -4.06 -3.12
N ILE A 127 8.36 -5.25 -2.65
CA ILE A 127 9.13 -6.48 -2.90
C ILE A 127 9.06 -6.90 -4.36
N VAL A 128 7.87 -6.89 -4.97
CA VAL A 128 7.68 -7.27 -6.37
C VAL A 128 8.55 -6.41 -7.28
N VAL A 129 8.50 -5.08 -7.11
CA VAL A 129 9.28 -4.13 -7.91
C VAL A 129 10.78 -4.26 -7.61
N ARG A 130 11.17 -4.31 -6.33
CA ARG A 130 12.59 -4.42 -5.92
C ARG A 130 13.26 -5.71 -6.39
N SER A 131 12.50 -6.80 -6.53
CA SER A 131 12.99 -8.11 -6.98
C SER A 131 12.83 -8.35 -8.48
N GLY A 132 12.14 -7.47 -9.21
CA GLY A 132 11.78 -7.71 -10.61
C GLY A 132 10.82 -8.88 -10.80
N THR A 133 10.05 -9.24 -9.76
CA THR A 133 9.05 -10.31 -9.84
C THR A 133 7.89 -9.88 -10.76
N PRO A 134 7.30 -10.77 -11.57
CA PRO A 134 6.14 -10.42 -12.39
C PRO A 134 4.97 -9.87 -11.57
N LEU A 135 4.31 -8.82 -12.09
CA LEU A 135 3.14 -8.20 -11.44
C LEU A 135 1.94 -9.16 -11.30
N THR A 136 1.92 -10.26 -12.06
CA THR A 136 0.91 -11.32 -11.98
C THR A 136 0.85 -11.97 -10.60
N LEU A 137 1.92 -11.88 -9.79
CA LEU A 137 1.90 -12.34 -8.41
C LEU A 137 0.83 -11.63 -7.56
N ILE A 138 0.55 -10.34 -7.83
CA ILE A 138 -0.42 -9.58 -7.02
C ILE A 138 -1.84 -10.17 -7.17
N PRO A 139 -2.40 -10.35 -8.38
CA PRO A 139 -3.66 -11.08 -8.55
C PRO A 139 -3.71 -12.45 -7.87
N HIS A 140 -2.64 -13.24 -7.97
CA HIS A 140 -2.57 -14.56 -7.33
C HIS A 140 -2.70 -14.50 -5.80
N THR A 141 -2.37 -13.37 -5.17
CA THR A 141 -2.55 -13.21 -3.71
C THR A 141 -4.00 -13.13 -3.26
N PHE A 142 -4.95 -12.89 -4.18
CA PHE A 142 -6.39 -12.88 -3.90
C PHE A 142 -7.05 -14.26 -4.06
N GLU A 143 -6.34 -15.23 -4.61
CA GLU A 143 -6.82 -16.59 -4.82
C GLU A 143 -6.83 -17.39 -3.50
N HIS A 144 -6.70 -18.72 -3.56
CA HIS A 144 -6.83 -19.58 -2.38
C HIS A 144 -5.49 -19.88 -1.68
N ALA A 145 -4.36 -19.52 -2.29
CA ALA A 145 -3.05 -19.79 -1.73
C ALA A 145 -2.73 -18.86 -0.54
N LYS A 146 -2.21 -19.43 0.55
CA LYS A 146 -1.73 -18.67 1.70
C LYS A 146 -0.32 -18.15 1.44
N ILE A 147 -0.17 -16.82 1.45
CA ILE A 147 1.10 -16.14 1.22
C ILE A 147 1.41 -15.21 2.39
N ASN A 148 2.62 -15.32 2.95
CA ASN A 148 3.05 -14.41 4.01
C ASN A 148 3.60 -13.11 3.42
N ILE A 149 2.75 -12.08 3.38
CA ILE A 149 3.12 -10.75 2.93
C ILE A 149 3.72 -9.95 4.09
N PRO A 150 4.95 -9.43 3.97
CA PRO A 150 5.55 -8.59 5.01
C PRO A 150 4.83 -7.25 5.11
N LYS A 151 4.80 -6.70 6.33
CA LYS A 151 4.18 -5.40 6.61
C LYS A 151 5.21 -4.30 6.36
N ALA A 152 4.92 -3.37 5.46
CA ALA A 152 5.69 -2.12 5.38
C ALA A 152 5.65 -1.37 6.74
N PRO A 153 6.62 -0.51 7.08
CA PRO A 153 6.60 0.29 8.31
C PRO A 153 5.31 1.11 8.50
N GLY A 154 5.01 1.55 9.72
CA GLY A 154 3.82 2.38 9.98
C GLY A 154 4.03 3.88 9.75
N ILE A 155 5.30 4.32 9.70
CA ILE A 155 5.71 5.72 9.85
C ILE A 155 5.30 6.66 8.71
N GLY A 156 4.70 6.13 7.64
CA GLY A 156 4.24 6.91 6.49
C GLY A 156 2.74 6.84 6.22
N LEU A 157 1.96 6.13 7.03
CA LEU A 157 0.51 5.96 6.80
C LEU A 157 -0.30 7.03 7.53
N LEU A 158 -1.03 7.84 6.78
CA LEU A 158 -1.92 8.90 7.28
C LEU A 158 -3.35 8.64 6.81
N LEU A 159 -4.34 8.81 7.71
CA LEU A 159 -5.75 8.86 7.32
C LEU A 159 -6.04 10.28 6.82
N GLU A 160 -6.40 10.42 5.55
CA GLU A 160 -6.66 11.73 4.94
C GLU A 160 -8.12 12.14 5.11
N GLN A 161 -9.07 11.26 4.79
CA GLN A 161 -10.49 11.58 4.84
C GLN A 161 -11.36 10.36 5.21
N ALA A 162 -12.42 10.62 5.97
CA ALA A 162 -13.55 9.70 6.13
C ALA A 162 -14.79 10.37 5.52
N SER A 163 -15.40 9.76 4.51
CA SER A 163 -16.62 10.30 3.90
C SER A 163 -17.85 9.69 4.55
N GLU A 164 -18.86 10.49 4.85
CA GLU A 164 -20.23 10.04 5.13
C GLU A 164 -21.12 10.54 4.00
N ASP A 165 -21.81 9.66 3.26
CA ASP A 165 -22.80 10.08 2.27
C ASP A 165 -24.03 10.63 3.00
N ARG A 166 -24.22 11.96 2.96
CA ARG A 166 -25.42 12.63 3.47
C ARG A 166 -26.58 12.58 2.49
N THR A 167 -26.93 11.41 1.97
CA THR A 167 -28.09 11.23 1.07
C THR A 167 -29.39 10.90 1.81
N HIS A 168 -29.43 10.98 3.15
CA HIS A 168 -30.63 10.73 3.95
C HIS A 168 -31.27 11.98 4.61
N ASP A 169 -30.68 13.17 4.50
CA ASP A 169 -31.23 14.37 5.20
C ASP A 169 -32.16 15.27 4.36
N PHE A 170 -32.29 15.04 3.04
CA PHE A 170 -33.20 15.84 2.23
C PHE A 170 -34.67 15.39 2.28
N HIS A 171 -34.96 14.21 2.82
CA HIS A 171 -36.33 13.70 2.90
C HIS A 171 -37.04 13.95 4.24
N CYS A 172 -36.32 14.46 5.26
CA CYS A 172 -36.88 14.75 6.58
C CYS A 172 -37.28 16.24 6.77
N LEU A 173 -36.85 17.14 5.89
CA LEU A 173 -37.15 18.58 5.97
C LEU A 173 -38.46 19.00 5.27
N LEU A 174 -39.18 18.07 4.62
CA LEU A 174 -40.48 18.37 3.97
C LEU A 174 -41.71 17.91 4.76
N SER A 175 -41.56 17.42 6.00
CA SER A 175 -42.69 16.97 6.84
C SER A 175 -42.96 17.85 8.08
N LEU A 176 -42.41 19.07 8.15
CA LEU A 176 -42.66 20.02 9.26
C LEU A 176 -43.24 21.37 8.80
N THR A 177 -43.96 21.38 7.69
CA THR A 177 -44.91 22.46 7.36
C THR A 177 -46.24 21.86 6.93
N SER A 178 -47.08 21.55 7.90
CA SER A 178 -48.54 21.63 7.75
C SER A 178 -49.21 21.77 9.10
#